data_AF-A0A7S8IKG1-F1
#
_entry.id   AF-A0A7S8IKG1-F1
#
_cell.length_a   1.000
_cell.length_b   1.000
_cell.length_c   1.000
_cell.angle_alpha   90.00
_cell.angle_beta   90.00
_cell.angle_gamma   90.00
#
_symmetry.space_group_name_H-M   'P 1'
#
loop_
_entity.id
_entity.type
_entity.pdbx_description
1 polymer ?
#
loop_
_entity_poly.entity_id
_entity_poly.type
_entity_poly.pdbx_seq_one_letter_code
_entity_poly.pdbx_strand_id
1 'polypeptide(L)'
;MVRGLMSDAEWAFFEPFVVEKGPRRGRRPRDHRRVLDGVFWIARTGTAWRDLHSHFGTWNSVYRQFRRWTLAGVWDVMLEGMNDTGTGNDSLQI
;
A
#
# COMPACT_ATOMS: atom_id res chain seq x y z
N MET A 1 7.07 5.26 18.19
CA MET A 1 7.83 4.88 16.97
C MET A 1 6.96 3.94 16.18
N VAL A 2 6.61 4.29 14.94
CA VAL A 2 5.86 3.38 14.05
C VAL A 2 6.80 2.26 13.62
N ARG A 3 6.39 1.00 13.78
CA ARG A 3 7.16 -0.18 13.35
C ARG A 3 6.50 -0.83 12.14
N GLY A 4 7.31 -1.46 11.29
CA GLY A 4 6.85 -2.11 10.06
C GLY A 4 6.43 -1.12 8.99
N LEU A 5 7.20 -0.06 8.80
CA LEU A 5 7.20 0.75 7.57
C LEU A 5 7.92 -0.05 6.48
N MET A 6 7.48 0.11 5.23
CA MET A 6 8.16 -0.49 4.10
C MET A 6 9.58 0.04 3.98
N SER A 7 10.53 -0.87 3.75
CA SER A 7 11.85 -0.57 3.23
C SER A 7 11.77 0.02 1.82
N ASP A 8 12.87 0.60 1.35
CA ASP A 8 12.94 1.13 -0.02
C ASP A 8 12.80 0.02 -1.08
N ALA A 9 13.26 -1.19 -0.77
CA ALA A 9 13.13 -2.35 -1.64
C ALA A 9 11.68 -2.83 -1.77
N GLU A 10 10.96 -2.93 -0.64
CA GLU A 10 9.52 -3.24 -0.66
C GLU A 10 8.74 -2.14 -1.37
N TRP A 11 9.09 -0.88 -1.13
CA TRP A 11 8.46 0.23 -1.83
C TRP A 11 8.66 0.16 -3.35
N ALA A 12 9.86 -0.17 -3.83
CA ALA A 12 10.14 -0.32 -5.25
C ALA A 12 9.26 -1.39 -5.93
N PHE A 13 8.86 -2.43 -5.18
CA PHE A 13 7.88 -3.42 -5.66
C PHE A 13 6.47 -2.83 -5.76
N PHE A 14 5.98 -2.10 -4.76
CA PHE A 14 4.60 -1.59 -4.74
C PHE A 14 4.37 -0.32 -5.58
N GLU A 15 5.41 0.51 -5.74
CA GLU A 15 5.34 1.80 -6.44
C GLU A 15 4.65 1.73 -7.82
N PRO A 16 4.97 0.76 -8.69
CA PRO A 16 4.39 0.69 -10.04
C PRO A 16 2.87 0.49 -10.06
N PHE A 17 2.29 -0.13 -9.03
CA PHE A 17 0.86 -0.42 -8.95
C PHE A 17 0.04 0.78 -8.46
N VAL A 18 0.66 1.67 -7.66
CA VAL A 18 -0.04 2.82 -7.04
C VAL A 18 0.23 4.15 -7.72
N VAL A 19 1.35 4.25 -8.45
CA VAL A 19 1.71 5.48 -9.16
C VAL A 19 1.24 5.37 -10.61
N GLU A 20 0.19 6.10 -10.95
CA GLU A 20 -0.25 6.26 -12.34
C GLU A 20 0.89 6.83 -13.19
N LYS A 21 1.35 6.06 -14.18
CA LYS A 21 2.29 6.52 -15.21
C LYS A 21 1.51 7.29 -16.29
N GLY A 22 1.19 8.55 -16.02
CA GLY A 22 0.48 9.43 -16.95
C GLY A 22 0.90 10.90 -16.83
N PRO A 23 0.57 11.76 -17.82
CA PRO A 23 0.91 13.18 -17.79
C PRO A 23 0.30 13.83 -16.55
N ARG A 24 1.15 14.39 -15.69
CA ARG A 24 0.76 15.02 -14.41
C ARG A 24 -0.13 16.23 -14.67
N ARG A 25 -1.44 16.11 -14.46
CA ARG A 25 -2.37 17.24 -14.39
C ARG A 25 -2.89 17.40 -12.97
N GLY A 26 -2.58 18.53 -12.33
CA GLY A 26 -3.17 18.93 -11.04
C GLY A 26 -2.23 18.90 -9.83
N ARG A 27 -2.83 18.87 -8.63
CA ARG A 27 -2.18 18.96 -7.32
C ARG A 27 -1.13 17.86 -7.13
N ARG A 28 -0.02 18.19 -6.46
CA ARG A 28 1.08 17.26 -6.17
C ARG A 28 0.53 15.89 -5.68
N PRO A 29 1.01 14.76 -6.22
CA PRO A 29 0.59 13.44 -5.78
C PRO A 29 0.72 13.34 -4.27
N ARG A 30 -0.25 12.69 -3.63
CA ARG A 30 -0.10 12.31 -2.23
C ARG A 30 1.10 11.37 -2.13
N ASP A 31 1.80 11.41 -1.01
CA ASP A 31 2.86 10.44 -0.72
C ASP A 31 2.25 9.04 -0.63
N HIS A 32 2.23 8.32 -1.76
CA HIS A 32 1.56 7.03 -1.89
C HIS A 32 2.23 5.97 -1.02
N ARG A 33 3.55 6.08 -0.79
CA ARG A 33 4.28 5.23 0.16
C ARG A 33 3.72 5.38 1.55
N ARG A 34 3.61 6.62 2.02
CA ARG A 34 3.06 6.92 3.36
C ARG A 34 1.60 6.50 3.52
N VAL A 35 0.80 6.63 2.46
CA VAL A 35 -0.57 6.12 2.46
C VAL A 35 -0.59 4.59 2.56
N LEU A 36 0.22 3.91 1.77
CA LEU A 36 0.29 2.45 1.74
C LEU A 36 0.82 1.89 3.07
N ASP A 37 1.83 2.53 3.67
CA ASP A 37 2.30 2.22 5.03
C ASP A 37 1.17 2.35 6.07
N GLY A 38 0.32 3.37 5.93
CA GLY A 38 -0.84 3.57 6.80
C GLY A 38 -1.90 2.47 6.63
N VAL A 39 -2.14 2.03 5.40
CA VAL A 39 -3.03 0.88 5.11
C VAL A 39 -2.46 -0.40 5.73
N PHE A 40 -1.17 -0.69 5.53
CA PHE A 40 -0.52 -1.87 6.10
C PHE A 40 -0.49 -1.85 7.63
N TRP A 41 -0.34 -0.67 8.22
CA TRP A 41 -0.44 -0.52 9.66
C TRP A 41 -1.85 -0.90 10.18
N ILE A 42 -2.91 -0.44 9.53
CA ILE A 42 -4.30 -0.82 9.88
C ILE A 42 -4.50 -2.33 9.68
N ALA A 43 -4.07 -2.88 8.55
CA ALA A 43 -4.20 -4.31 8.25
C ALA A 43 -3.49 -5.19 9.29
N ARG A 44 -2.31 -4.76 9.77
CA ARG A 44 -1.52 -5.49 10.79
C ARG A 44 -2.09 -5.37 12.19
N THR A 45 -2.61 -4.20 12.54
CA THR A 45 -3.06 -3.91 13.92
C THR A 45 -4.55 -4.18 14.14
N GLY A 46 -5.35 -4.30 13.07
CA GLY A 46 -6.81 -4.46 13.15
C GLY A 46 -7.54 -3.27 13.76
N THR A 47 -6.85 -2.14 13.97
CA THR A 47 -7.40 -0.96 14.63
C THR A 47 -8.39 -0.23 13.72
N ALA A 48 -9.36 0.46 14.32
CA ALA A 48 -10.31 1.27 13.58
C ALA A 48 -9.59 2.38 12.79
N TRP A 49 -10.06 2.67 11.57
CA TRP A 49 -9.48 3.71 10.71
C TRP A 49 -9.35 5.07 11.41
N ARG A 50 -10.30 5.42 12.28
CA ARG A 50 -10.31 6.71 13.01
C ARG A 50 -9.11 6.87 13.94
N ASP A 51 -8.52 5.77 14.39
CA ASP A 51 -7.38 5.73 15.31
C ASP A 51 -6.04 5.56 14.55
N LEU A 52 -6.03 5.76 13.23
CA LEU A 52 -4.81 5.72 12.43
C LEU A 52 -3.78 6.69 13.00
N HIS A 53 -2.56 6.18 13.20
CA HIS A 53 -1.46 6.98 13.70
C HIS A 53 -1.18 8.19 12.78
N SER A 54 -1.11 9.40 13.37
CA SER A 54 -0.97 10.68 12.64
C SER A 54 0.27 10.75 11.74
N HIS A 55 1.28 9.92 12.01
CA HIS A 55 2.43 9.70 11.14
C HIS A 55 2.03 9.33 9.71
N PHE A 56 0.89 8.71 9.42
CA PHE A 56 0.49 8.36 8.05
C PHE A 56 -0.32 9.46 7.34
N GLY A 57 -0.58 10.57 8.03
CA GLY A 57 -1.49 11.63 7.59
C GLY A 57 -2.89 11.46 8.17
N THR A 58 -3.85 12.20 7.64
CA THR A 58 -5.23 12.18 8.13
C THR A 58 -5.91 10.87 7.75
N TRP A 59 -6.55 10.20 8.70
CA TRP A 59 -7.24 8.91 8.46
C TRP A 59 -8.20 8.95 7.27
N ASN A 60 -8.97 10.04 7.11
CA ASN A 60 -9.93 10.19 6.01
C ASN A 60 -9.21 10.24 4.66
N SER A 61 -8.03 10.86 4.59
CA SER A 61 -7.23 10.91 3.38
C SER A 61 -6.71 9.52 2.99
N VAL A 62 -6.20 8.75 3.96
CA VAL A 62 -5.70 7.39 3.75
C VAL A 62 -6.84 6.46 3.35
N TYR A 63 -7.95 6.47 4.09
CA TYR A 63 -9.13 5.65 3.79
C TYR A 63 -9.72 5.95 2.40
N ARG A 64 -9.82 7.23 2.02
CA ARG A 64 -10.31 7.60 0.67
C ARG A 64 -9.42 7.06 -0.44
N GLN A 65 -8.11 7.03 -0.22
CA GLN A 65 -7.16 6.49 -1.20
C GLN A 65 -7.23 4.96 -1.24
N PHE A 66 -7.27 4.30 -0.07
CA PHE A 66 -7.53 2.87 0.05
C PHE A 66 -8.79 2.47 -0.73
N ARG A 67 -9.92 3.16 -0.48
CA ARG A 67 -11.18 2.91 -1.20
C ARG A 67 -11.07 3.14 -2.70
N ARG A 68 -10.30 4.14 -3.15
CA ARG A 68 -10.06 4.38 -4.58
C ARG A 68 -9.31 3.20 -5.21
N TRP A 69 -8.25 2.72 -4.57
CA TRP A 69 -7.50 1.55 -5.03
C TRP A 69 -8.34 0.28 -5.03
N THR A 70 -9.19 0.08 -4.01
CA THR A 70 -10.15 -1.03 -3.97
C THR A 70 -11.12 -1.00 -5.13
N LEU A 71 -11.74 0.15 -5.41
CA LEU A 71 -12.68 0.27 -6.54
C LEU A 71 -12.00 0.16 -7.91
N ALA A 72 -10.70 0.42 -7.98
CA ALA A 72 -9.91 0.29 -9.19
C ALA A 72 -9.29 -1.11 -9.37
N GLY A 73 -9.51 -2.05 -8.43
CA GLY A 73 -8.94 -3.41 -8.49
C GLY A 73 -7.42 -3.46 -8.28
N VAL A 74 -6.81 -2.40 -7.76
CA VAL A 74 -5.34 -2.30 -7.60
C VAL A 74 -4.81 -3.38 -6.63
N TRP A 75 -5.59 -3.73 -5.61
CA TRP A 75 -5.20 -4.76 -4.65
C TRP A 75 -5.10 -6.15 -5.29
N ASP A 76 -6.00 -6.47 -6.20
CA ASP A 76 -6.01 -7.77 -6.89
C ASP A 76 -4.76 -7.90 -7.76
N VAL A 77 -4.43 -6.85 -8.52
CA VAL A 77 -3.21 -6.78 -9.36
C VAL A 77 -1.94 -6.84 -8.51
N MET A 78 -1.91 -6.19 -7.35
CA MET A 78 -0.77 -6.29 -6.43
C MET A 78 -0.59 -7.71 -5.90
N LEU A 79 -1.67 -8.37 -5.49
CA LEU A 79 -1.63 -9.74 -4.98
C LEU A 79 -1.17 -10.73 -6.06
N GLU A 80 -1.65 -10.55 -7.29
CA GLU A 80 -1.19 -11.32 -8.44
C GLU A 80 0.32 -11.14 -8.68
N GLY A 81 0.82 -9.90 -8.71
CA GLY A 81 2.24 -9.62 -8.87
C GLY A 81 3.11 -10.17 -7.72
N MET A 82 2.58 -10.25 -6.50
CA MET A 82 3.25 -10.88 -5.37
C MET A 82 3.36 -12.40 -5.55
N ASN A 83 2.29 -13.04 -6.03
CA ASN A 83 2.26 -14.47 -6.29
C ASN A 83 3.19 -14.87 -7.45
N ASP A 84 3.26 -14.05 -8.50
CA ASP A 84 4.17 -14.27 -9.64
C ASP A 84 5.65 -14.18 -9.21
N THR A 85 5.97 -13.30 -8.26
CA THR A 85 7.31 -13.20 -7.67
C THR A 85 7.57 -14.36 -6.68
N GLY A 86 6.52 -14.99 -6.15
CA GLY A 86 6.54 -16.05 -5.14
C GLY A 86 6.55 -17.49 -5.64
N THR A 87 6.44 -17.74 -6.95
CA THR A 87 6.51 -19.11 -7.54
C THR A 87 7.95 -19.65 -7.62
N GLY A 88 8.77 -19.32 -6.62
CA GLY A 88 10.16 -19.75 -6.49
C GLY A 88 10.59 -20.00 -5.05
N ASN A 89 9.68 -20.07 -4.07
CA ASN A 89 10.07 -20.37 -2.69
C ASN A 89 9.03 -21.09 -1.83
N ASP A 90 8.20 -21.95 -2.45
CA ASP A 90 7.35 -22.92 -1.73
C ASP A 90 7.61 -24.35 -2.24
N SER A 91 8.89 -24.63 -2.54
CA SER A 91 9.35 -26.00 -2.71
C SER A 91 9.46 -26.65 -1.33
N LEU A 92 8.47 -27.49 -1.01
CA LEU A 92 8.57 -28.62 -0.08
C LEU A 92 9.04 -28.26 1.33
N GLN A 93 8.08 -28.08 2.24
CA GLN A 93 8.23 -28.71 3.55
C GLN A 93 7.12 -29.74 3.73
N ILE A 94 7.59 -30.99 3.73
CA ILE A 94 6.94 -32.24 4.12
C ILE A 94 6.36 -32.13 5.54
#